data_AF-A0A2V9QY14-F1
#
_entry.id   AF-A0A2V9QY14-F1
#
_cell.length_a   1.000
_cell.length_b   1.000
_cell.length_c   1.000
_cell.angle_alpha   90.00
_cell.angle_beta   90.00
_cell.angle_gamma   90.00
#
_symmetry.space_group_name_H-M   'P 1'
#
loop_
_entity.id
_entity.type
_entity.pdbx_description
1 polymer ?
#
loop_
_entity_poly.entity_id
_entity_poly.type
_entity_poly.pdbx_seq_one_letter_code
_entity_poly.pdbx_strand_id
1 'polypeptide(L)'
;VLPVFLKYLRLAADRLGEGLNLYRAAALRSPASKRQRALREVIVAEQVQRMLLSNHAILEFEDLRLQLAAEPDTQKAAALLDRMENILREEIARTKLSLLAATRDSRLGFQFETDYVYTPYSLREKLESLRETLERQLAQRRKTISVAQNQN
;
A
#
# COMPACT_ATOMS: atom_id res chain seq x y z
N VAL A 1 -9.83 9.55 -16.42
CA VAL A 1 -8.45 9.93 -16.03
C VAL A 1 -7.86 8.97 -15.02
N LEU A 2 -8.55 8.67 -13.90
CA LEU A 2 -8.05 7.78 -12.85
C LEU A 2 -7.62 6.36 -13.32
N PRO A 3 -8.36 5.63 -14.17
CA PRO A 3 -7.95 4.29 -14.59
C PRO A 3 -6.62 4.26 -15.36
N VAL A 4 -6.39 5.26 -16.21
CA VAL A 4 -5.13 5.41 -16.95
C VAL A 4 -3.98 5.74 -16.00
N PHE A 5 -4.23 6.61 -15.02
CA PHE A 5 -3.25 6.96 -14.00
C PHE A 5 -2.85 5.74 -13.17
N LEU A 6 -3.83 4.97 -12.65
CA LEU A 6 -3.59 3.74 -11.89
C LEU A 6 -2.78 2.72 -12.71
N LYS A 7 -3.14 2.51 -13.99
CA LYS A 7 -2.39 1.64 -14.90
C LYS A 7 -0.90 2.00 -14.95
N TYR A 8 -0.57 3.27 -15.18
CA TYR A 8 0.82 3.68 -15.33
C TYR A 8 1.56 3.78 -13.99
N LEU A 9 0.88 4.14 -12.91
CA LEU A 9 1.45 4.11 -11.56
C LEU A 9 1.84 2.68 -11.17
N ARG A 10 0.97 1.70 -11.47
CA ARG A 10 1.28 0.29 -11.25
C ARG A 10 2.44 -0.19 -12.10
N LEU A 11 2.42 0.11 -13.40
CA LEU A 11 3.49 -0.27 -14.31
C LEU A 11 4.84 0.30 -13.86
N ALA A 12 4.89 1.55 -13.42
CA ALA A 12 6.09 2.17 -12.90
C ALA A 12 6.61 1.45 -11.64
N ALA A 13 5.72 1.12 -10.71
CA ALA A 13 6.07 0.40 -9.50
C ALA A 13 6.56 -1.04 -9.78
N ASP A 14 5.95 -1.73 -10.73
CA ASP A 14 6.33 -3.08 -11.13
C ASP A 14 7.70 -3.08 -11.82
N ARG A 15 7.95 -2.14 -12.74
CA ARG A 15 9.26 -1.96 -13.39
C ARG A 15 10.37 -1.58 -12.42
N LEU A 16 10.06 -0.72 -11.44
CA LEU A 16 10.99 -0.43 -10.35
C LEU A 16 11.30 -1.71 -9.54
N GLY A 17 10.32 -2.57 -9.32
CA GLY A 17 10.50 -3.87 -8.66
C GLY A 17 11.45 -4.81 -9.39
N GLU A 18 11.32 -4.90 -10.71
CA GLU A 18 12.27 -5.65 -11.55
C GLU A 18 13.70 -5.11 -11.38
N GLY A 19 13.87 -3.79 -11.41
CA GLY A 19 15.16 -3.13 -11.16
C GLY A 19 15.70 -3.39 -9.75
N LEU A 20 14.85 -3.39 -8.73
CA LEU A 20 15.23 -3.66 -7.33
C LEU A 20 15.75 -5.08 -7.12
N ASN A 21 15.27 -6.06 -7.88
CA ASN A 21 15.82 -7.42 -7.84
C ASN A 21 17.28 -7.44 -8.29
N LEU A 22 17.59 -6.72 -9.37
CA LEU A 22 18.97 -6.56 -9.86
C LEU A 22 19.81 -5.78 -8.86
N TYR A 23 19.26 -4.71 -8.28
CA TYR A 23 19.97 -3.86 -7.32
C TYR A 23 20.34 -4.63 -6.04
N ARG A 24 19.40 -5.43 -5.51
CA ARG A 24 19.65 -6.31 -4.36
C ARG A 24 20.76 -7.32 -4.65
N ALA A 25 20.71 -7.94 -5.82
CA ALA A 25 21.73 -8.90 -6.23
C ALA A 25 23.13 -8.26 -6.35
N ALA A 26 23.21 -7.04 -6.88
CA ALA A 26 24.45 -6.27 -6.95
C ALA A 26 24.97 -5.86 -5.56
N ALA A 27 24.08 -5.42 -4.66
CA ALA A 27 24.43 -5.07 -3.30
C ALA A 27 25.01 -6.27 -2.52
N LEU A 28 24.40 -7.46 -2.67
CA LEU A 28 24.90 -8.69 -2.04
C LEU A 28 26.27 -9.13 -2.56
N ARG A 29 26.51 -9.00 -3.88
CA ARG A 29 27.81 -9.29 -4.51
C ARG A 29 28.88 -8.22 -4.29
N SER A 30 28.53 -7.09 -3.68
CA SER A 30 29.49 -6.03 -3.40
C SER A 30 30.59 -6.52 -2.46
N PRO A 31 31.82 -5.96 -2.57
CA PRO A 31 32.91 -6.24 -1.63
C PRO A 31 32.47 -6.08 -0.18
N ALA A 32 33.00 -6.89 0.73
CA ALA A 32 32.60 -6.89 2.14
C ALA A 32 32.65 -5.49 2.77
N SER A 33 33.66 -4.69 2.43
CA SER A 33 33.83 -3.31 2.90
C SER A 33 32.74 -2.33 2.44
N LYS A 34 32.01 -2.64 1.35
CA LYS A 34 30.96 -1.79 0.76
C LYS A 34 29.55 -2.36 0.93
N ARG A 35 29.41 -3.66 1.19
CA ARG A 35 28.13 -4.38 1.22
C ARG A 35 27.09 -3.74 2.13
N GLN A 36 27.47 -3.37 3.36
CA GLN A 36 26.54 -2.76 4.30
C GLN A 36 25.95 -1.45 3.75
N ARG A 37 26.80 -0.59 3.16
CA ARG A 37 26.36 0.66 2.54
C ARG A 37 25.45 0.38 1.34
N ALA A 38 25.83 -0.55 0.46
CA ALA A 38 25.03 -0.91 -0.71
C ALA A 38 23.63 -1.42 -0.32
N LEU A 39 23.51 -2.22 0.74
CA LEU A 39 22.23 -2.69 1.26
C LEU A 39 21.35 -1.54 1.79
N ARG A 40 21.94 -0.53 2.44
CA ARG A 40 21.19 0.67 2.87
C ARG A 40 20.62 1.46 1.69
N GLU A 41 21.33 1.53 0.58
CA GLU A 41 20.79 2.18 -0.63
C GLU A 41 19.63 1.39 -1.25
N VAL A 42 19.71 0.05 -1.22
CA VAL A 42 18.59 -0.80 -1.64
C VAL A 42 17.35 -0.53 -0.79
N ILE A 43 17.48 -0.39 0.53
CA ILE A 43 16.34 -0.11 1.43
C ILE A 43 15.63 1.20 1.06
N VAL A 44 16.37 2.26 0.75
CA VAL A 44 15.76 3.53 0.33
C VAL A 44 15.06 3.39 -1.02
N ALA A 45 15.67 2.70 -1.98
CA ALA A 45 15.05 2.46 -3.28
C ALA A 45 13.78 1.58 -3.17
N GLU A 46 13.79 0.55 -2.32
CA GLU A 46 12.60 -0.24 -2.01
C GLU A 46 11.51 0.62 -1.36
N GLN A 47 11.88 1.60 -0.53
CA GLN A 47 10.91 2.51 0.08
C GLN A 47 10.17 3.35 -0.97
N VAL A 48 10.87 3.82 -2.01
CA VAL A 48 10.24 4.54 -3.13
C VAL A 48 9.20 3.64 -3.83
N GLN A 49 9.53 2.37 -4.07
CA GLN A 49 8.57 1.43 -4.66
C GLN A 49 7.35 1.22 -3.74
N ARG A 50 7.56 1.09 -2.44
CA ARG A 50 6.45 0.98 -1.47
C ARG A 50 5.55 2.21 -1.49
N MET A 51 6.10 3.41 -1.64
CA MET A 51 5.31 4.64 -1.77
C MET A 51 4.44 4.65 -3.04
N LEU A 52 4.99 4.25 -4.19
CA LEU A 52 4.22 4.15 -5.44
C LEU A 52 3.07 3.15 -5.33
N LEU A 53 3.34 1.97 -4.75
CA LEU A 53 2.32 0.94 -4.56
C LEU A 53 1.27 1.36 -3.52
N SER A 54 1.68 2.07 -2.46
CA SER A 54 0.74 2.65 -1.50
C SER A 54 -0.18 3.68 -2.15
N ASN A 55 0.34 4.55 -3.02
CA ASN A 55 -0.47 5.53 -3.73
C ASN A 55 -1.49 4.85 -4.65
N HIS A 56 -1.06 3.79 -5.35
CA HIS A 56 -1.97 2.98 -6.16
C HIS A 56 -3.08 2.35 -5.31
N ALA A 57 -2.70 1.71 -4.20
CA ALA A 57 -3.63 1.03 -3.31
C ALA A 57 -4.70 1.98 -2.74
N ILE A 58 -4.30 3.16 -2.27
CA ILE A 58 -5.22 4.16 -1.72
C ILE A 58 -6.20 4.63 -2.80
N LEU A 59 -5.70 4.98 -3.98
CA LEU A 59 -6.54 5.48 -5.07
C LEU A 59 -7.52 4.41 -5.59
N GLU A 60 -7.07 3.16 -5.73
CA GLU A 60 -7.93 2.05 -6.10
C GLU A 60 -8.98 1.78 -5.02
N PHE A 61 -8.59 1.80 -3.74
CA PHE A 61 -9.52 1.61 -2.62
C PHE A 61 -10.60 2.68 -2.59
N GLU A 62 -10.24 3.95 -2.77
CA GLU A 62 -11.20 5.06 -2.79
C GLU A 62 -12.16 4.98 -3.98
N ASP A 63 -11.67 4.59 -5.16
CA ASP A 63 -12.52 4.36 -6.33
C ASP A 63 -13.53 3.24 -6.07
N LEU A 64 -13.07 2.11 -5.52
CA LEU A 64 -13.94 0.99 -5.13
C LEU A 64 -14.95 1.39 -4.05
N ARG A 65 -14.55 2.25 -3.10
CA ARG A 65 -15.44 2.76 -2.05
C ARG A 65 -16.58 3.59 -2.64
N LEU A 66 -16.31 4.41 -3.65
CA LEU A 66 -17.32 5.18 -4.37
C LEU A 66 -18.24 4.27 -5.19
N GLN A 67 -17.68 3.27 -5.90
CA GLN A 67 -18.45 2.28 -6.64
C GLN A 67 -19.38 1.49 -5.70
N LEU A 68 -18.88 1.03 -4.56
CA LEU A 68 -19.65 0.29 -3.56
C LEU A 68 -20.81 1.11 -2.98
N ALA A 69 -20.65 2.42 -2.85
CA ALA A 69 -21.72 3.30 -2.38
C ALA A 69 -22.87 3.42 -3.39
N ALA A 70 -22.56 3.29 -4.69
CA ALA A 70 -23.52 3.41 -5.77
C ALA A 70 -24.08 2.05 -6.27
N GLU A 71 -23.55 0.92 -5.81
CA GLU A 71 -23.89 -0.41 -6.31
C GLU A 71 -25.11 -1.02 -5.60
N PRO A 72 -26.27 -1.18 -6.28
CA PRO A 72 -27.45 -1.82 -5.71
C PRO A 72 -27.37 -3.36 -5.73
N ASP A 73 -26.59 -3.95 -6.62
CA ASP A 73 -26.46 -5.41 -6.74
C ASP A 73 -25.59 -5.95 -5.60
N THR A 74 -26.21 -6.73 -4.72
CA THR A 74 -25.54 -7.28 -3.54
C THR A 74 -24.39 -8.23 -3.87
N GLN A 75 -24.42 -8.94 -5.00
CA GLN A 75 -23.33 -9.82 -5.43
C GLN A 75 -22.14 -9.00 -5.93
N LYS A 76 -22.40 -7.95 -6.72
CA LYS A 76 -21.34 -7.03 -7.15
C LYS A 76 -20.75 -6.25 -5.97
N ALA A 77 -21.59 -5.80 -5.04
CA ALA A 77 -21.15 -5.15 -3.82
C ALA A 77 -20.25 -6.06 -2.97
N ALA A 78 -20.56 -7.36 -2.89
CA ALA A 78 -19.72 -8.34 -2.21
C ALA A 78 -18.35 -8.50 -2.91
N ALA A 79 -18.31 -8.57 -4.24
CA ALA A 79 -17.06 -8.65 -5.00
C ALA A 79 -16.18 -7.39 -4.84
N LEU A 80 -16.79 -6.19 -4.80
CA LEU A 80 -16.08 -4.95 -4.51
C LEU A 80 -15.45 -4.99 -3.10
N LEU A 81 -16.19 -5.47 -2.10
CA LEU A 81 -15.68 -5.64 -0.74
C LEU A 81 -14.52 -6.62 -0.65
N ASP A 82 -14.56 -7.74 -1.38
CA ASP A 82 -13.46 -8.70 -1.45
C ASP A 82 -12.18 -8.05 -2.02
N ARG A 83 -12.33 -7.22 -3.06
CA ARG A 83 -11.20 -6.48 -3.62
C ARG A 83 -10.64 -5.46 -2.62
N MET A 84 -11.51 -4.69 -1.98
CA MET A 84 -11.12 -3.70 -0.95
C MET A 84 -10.38 -4.37 0.22
N GLU A 85 -10.85 -5.52 0.68
CA GLU A 85 -10.20 -6.30 1.74
C GLU A 85 -8.79 -6.74 1.34
N ASN A 86 -8.62 -7.26 0.12
CA ASN A 86 -7.30 -7.67 -0.38
C ASN A 86 -6.33 -6.48 -0.43
N ILE A 87 -6.79 -5.31 -0.89
CA ILE A 87 -5.98 -4.09 -0.91
C ILE A 87 -5.52 -3.71 0.50
N LEU A 88 -6.42 -3.73 1.50
CA LEU A 88 -6.06 -3.42 2.89
C LEU A 88 -5.04 -4.40 3.45
N ARG A 89 -5.18 -5.70 3.19
CA ARG A 89 -4.23 -6.73 3.66
C ARG A 89 -2.83 -6.52 3.06
N GLU A 90 -2.76 -6.27 1.75
CA GLU A 90 -1.51 -5.95 1.07
C GLU A 90 -0.88 -4.65 1.61
N GLU A 91 -1.71 -3.62 1.84
CA GLU A 91 -1.23 -2.32 2.30
C GLU A 91 -0.78 -2.33 3.76
N ILE A 92 -1.40 -3.13 4.63
CA ILE A 92 -0.91 -3.40 5.98
C ILE A 92 0.48 -4.05 5.92
N ALA A 93 0.67 -5.07 5.08
CA ALA A 93 1.96 -5.73 4.95
C ALA A 93 3.04 -4.75 4.44
N ARG A 94 2.70 -3.92 3.46
CA ARG A 94 3.58 -2.87 2.93
C ARG A 94 3.94 -1.83 3.98
N THR A 95 2.95 -1.33 4.71
CA THR A 95 3.13 -0.28 5.72
C THR A 95 3.99 -0.77 6.88
N LYS A 96 3.91 -2.05 7.27
CA LYS A 96 4.82 -2.66 8.25
C LYS A 96 6.28 -2.62 7.78
N LEU A 97 6.55 -2.92 6.50
CA LEU A 97 7.90 -2.84 5.95
C LEU A 97 8.39 -1.39 5.86
N SER A 98 7.52 -0.46 5.50
CA SER A 98 7.82 0.98 5.52
C SER A 98 8.17 1.48 6.92
N LEU A 99 7.43 1.04 7.95
CA LEU A 99 7.71 1.37 9.34
C LEU A 99 9.07 0.83 9.79
N LEU A 100 9.40 -0.40 9.40
CA LEU A 100 10.71 -0.98 9.68
C LEU A 100 11.84 -0.18 9.02
N ALA A 101 11.66 0.25 7.77
CA ALA A 101 12.65 1.07 7.07
C ALA A 101 12.83 2.44 7.73
N ALA A 102 11.72 3.15 8.00
CA ALA A 102 11.73 4.50 8.58
C ALA A 102 12.28 4.53 10.02
N THR A 103 12.19 3.43 10.77
CA THR A 103 12.78 3.33 12.12
C THR A 103 14.29 3.04 12.10
N ARG A 104 14.86 2.66 10.95
CA ARG A 104 16.25 2.23 10.81
C ARG A 104 17.09 3.12 9.89
N ASP A 105 16.48 4.03 9.15
CA ASP A 105 17.16 4.93 8.22
C ASP A 105 16.62 6.36 8.34
N SER A 106 17.43 7.27 8.88
CA SER A 106 17.05 8.67 9.14
C SER A 106 16.89 9.52 7.89
N ARG A 107 17.24 8.99 6.70
CA ARG A 107 16.96 9.65 5.42
C ARG A 107 15.46 9.59 5.06
N LEU A 108 14.72 8.69 5.72
CA LEU A 108 13.27 8.55 5.56
C LEU A 108 12.59 9.34 6.69
N GLY A 109 11.60 10.18 6.37
CA GLY A 109 10.86 10.91 7.42
C GLY A 109 10.16 12.18 6.95
N PHE A 110 10.82 12.97 6.11
CA PHE A 110 10.30 14.26 5.66
C PHE A 110 10.75 14.55 4.23
N GLN A 111 9.81 14.92 3.37
CA GLN A 111 10.10 15.41 2.02
C GLN A 111 9.66 16.86 1.96
N PHE A 112 10.65 17.76 1.91
CA PHE A 112 10.45 19.21 2.03
C PHE A 112 9.63 19.82 0.88
N GLU A 113 9.79 19.32 -0.34
CA GLU A 113 9.15 19.95 -1.52
C GLU A 113 7.63 19.76 -1.57
N THR A 114 7.10 18.80 -0.80
CA THR A 114 5.68 18.45 -0.74
C THR A 114 5.12 18.50 0.68
N ASP A 115 5.88 19.03 1.64
CA ASP A 115 5.59 19.02 3.08
C ASP A 115 5.13 17.64 3.60
N TYR A 116 5.65 16.57 2.98
CA TYR A 116 5.18 15.22 3.24
C TYR A 116 5.90 14.61 4.43
N VAL A 117 5.12 14.23 5.45
CA VAL A 117 5.61 13.66 6.72
C VAL A 117 5.41 12.15 6.73
N TYR A 118 6.51 11.41 6.53
CA TYR A 118 6.53 9.95 6.48
C TYR A 118 7.33 9.38 7.66
N THR A 119 6.85 9.66 8.88
CA THR A 119 7.54 9.31 10.12
C THR A 119 7.07 7.96 10.65
N PRO A 120 7.84 7.33 11.56
CA PRO A 120 7.36 6.15 12.27
C PRO A 120 6.02 6.37 13.00
N TYR A 121 5.74 7.60 13.45
CA TYR A 121 4.46 7.95 14.04
C TYR A 121 3.33 7.89 13.00
N SER A 122 3.44 8.63 11.89
CA SER A 122 2.38 8.63 10.86
C SER A 122 2.13 7.24 10.25
N LEU A 123 3.16 6.38 10.18
CA LEU A 123 3.01 5.00 9.75
C LEU A 123 2.27 4.10 10.75
N ARG A 124 2.39 4.36 12.05
CA ARG A 124 1.62 3.64 13.07
C ARG A 124 0.15 4.06 13.01
N GLU A 125 -0.13 5.36 12.92
CA GLU A 125 -1.49 5.87 12.75
C GLU A 125 -2.15 5.27 11.49
N LYS A 126 -1.41 5.23 10.37
CA LYS A 126 -1.87 4.57 9.15
C LYS A 126 -2.20 3.09 9.37
N LEU A 127 -1.34 2.35 10.09
CA LEU A 127 -1.60 0.93 10.38
C LEU A 127 -2.85 0.72 11.24
N GLU A 128 -3.09 1.59 12.21
CA GLU A 128 -4.28 1.54 13.05
C GLU A 128 -5.54 1.82 12.23
N SER A 129 -5.52 2.86 11.40
CA SER A 129 -6.62 3.18 10.48
C SER A 129 -6.90 2.03 9.50
N LEU A 130 -5.87 1.45 8.87
CA LEU A 130 -6.05 0.32 7.95
C LEU A 130 -6.68 -0.91 8.63
N ARG A 131 -6.25 -1.21 9.86
CA ARG A 131 -6.81 -2.33 10.65
C ARG A 131 -8.24 -2.06 11.05
N GLU A 132 -8.54 -0.85 11.52
CA GLU A 132 -9.91 -0.47 11.85
C GLU A 132 -10.84 -0.60 10.64
N THR A 133 -10.41 -0.09 9.49
CA THR A 133 -11.19 -0.21 8.25
C THR A 133 -11.40 -1.67 7.86
N LEU A 134 -10.37 -2.51 7.92
CA LEU A 134 -10.45 -3.93 7.58
C LEU A 134 -11.34 -4.71 8.55
N GLU A 135 -11.07 -4.61 9.84
CA GLU A 135 -11.61 -5.49 10.87
C GLU A 135 -13.00 -5.03 11.36
N ARG A 136 -13.28 -3.72 11.31
CA ARG A 136 -14.54 -3.15 11.82
C ARG A 136 -15.41 -2.66 10.67
N GLN A 137 -14.92 -1.73 9.85
CA GLN A 137 -15.77 -1.02 8.87
C GLN A 137 -16.22 -1.94 7.73
N LEU A 138 -15.29 -2.67 7.08
CA LEU A 138 -15.65 -3.61 6.01
C LEU A 138 -16.48 -4.79 6.56
N ALA A 139 -16.11 -5.32 7.73
CA ALA A 139 -16.86 -6.39 8.37
C ALA A 139 -18.31 -5.99 8.68
N GLN A 140 -18.53 -4.76 9.16
CA GLN A 140 -19.87 -4.21 9.39
C GLN A 140 -20.63 -4.07 8.08
N ARG A 141 -20.00 -3.55 7.02
CA ARG A 141 -20.64 -3.38 5.71
C ARG A 141 -21.04 -4.72 5.09
N ARG A 142 -20.22 -5.76 5.23
CA ARG A 142 -20.54 -7.14 4.82
C ARG A 142 -21.81 -7.65 5.51
N LYS A 143 -21.93 -7.45 6.83
CA LYS A 143 -23.13 -7.84 7.59
C LYS A 143 -24.40 -7.14 7.09
N THR A 144 -24.30 -5.85 6.75
CA THR A 144 -25.45 -5.11 6.19
C THR A 144 -25.90 -5.70 4.86
N ILE A 145 -24.97 -6.04 3.97
CA ILE A 145 -25.30 -6.62 2.65
C ILE A 145 -25.88 -8.04 2.80
N SER A 146 -25.33 -8.88 3.68
CA SER A 146 -25.88 -10.23 3.89
C SER A 146 -27.29 -10.22 4.46
N VAL A 147 -27.61 -9.25 5.33
CA VAL A 147 -28.99 -9.07 5.86
C VAL A 147 -29.94 -8.66 4.74
N ALA A 148 -29.54 -7.74 3.86
CA ALA A 148 -30.35 -7.33 2.72
C ALA A 148 -30.58 -8.46 1.71
N GLN A 149 -29.62 -9.37 1.54
CA GLN A 149 -29.76 -10.57 0.69
C GLN A 149 -30.78 -11.57 1.23
N ASN A 150 -30.88 -11.72 2.56
CA ASN A 150 -31.80 -12.67 3.20
C ASN A 150 -33.25 -12.14 3.30
N GLN A 151 -33.49 -10.88 2.93
CA GLN A 151 -34.80 -10.23 2.98
C GLN A 151 -35.47 -10.09 1.60
N ASN A 152 -34.73 -10.38 0.53
CA ASN A 152 -35.19 -10.39 -0.88
C ASN A 152 -35.24 -11.82 -1.41
#